data_AF-A0A840UBC4-F1
#
_entry.id   AF-A0A840UBC4-F1
#
_cell.length_a   1.000
_cell.length_b   1.000
_cell.length_c   1.000
_cell.angle_alpha   90.00
_cell.angle_beta   90.00
_cell.angle_gamma   90.00
#
_symmetry.space_group_name_H-M   'P 1'
#
loop_
_entity.id
_entity.type
_entity.pdbx_description
1 polymer ?
#
loop_
_entity_poly.entity_id
_entity_poly.type
_entity_poly.pdbx_seq_one_letter_code
_entity_poly.pdbx_strand_id
1 'polypeptide(L)'
;MNPSLLDIARHGTPDCLLRQLQPEPDGARTPDDTRAAFVMLTEEGEIAGYVRTWQEADGYTGYVQFDEQGNIQNWKVLQDGFQSLR
;
A
#
# COMPACT_ATOMS: atom_id res chain seq x y z
N MET A 1 -8.19 -8.72 -5.29
CA MET A 1 -7.02 -7.83 -5.11
C MET A 1 -7.03 -6.82 -6.22
N ASN A 2 -7.13 -5.53 -5.90
CA ASN A 2 -6.96 -4.45 -6.85
C ASN A 2 -5.46 -4.32 -7.20
N PRO A 3 -5.02 -4.65 -8.43
CA PRO A 3 -3.60 -4.65 -8.79
C PRO A 3 -2.95 -3.27 -8.67
N SER A 4 -3.73 -2.20 -8.85
CA SER A 4 -3.24 -0.82 -8.73
C SER A 4 -2.72 -0.51 -7.33
N LEU A 5 -3.33 -1.07 -6.27
CA LEU A 5 -2.88 -0.85 -4.89
C LEU A 5 -1.52 -1.48 -4.61
N LEU A 6 -1.21 -2.62 -5.24
CA LEU A 6 0.11 -3.24 -5.14
C LEU A 6 1.17 -2.38 -5.86
N ASP A 7 0.84 -1.83 -7.03
CA ASP A 7 1.76 -0.96 -7.77
C ASP A 7 2.02 0.35 -7.02
N ILE A 8 1.00 0.93 -6.38
CA ILE A 8 1.15 2.08 -5.48
C ILE A 8 2.08 1.73 -4.31
N ALA A 9 1.90 0.56 -3.69
CA ALA A 9 2.73 0.12 -2.58
C ALA A 9 4.21 -0.01 -2.99
N ARG A 10 4.48 -0.66 -4.13
CA ARG A 10 5.83 -0.86 -4.69
C ARG A 10 6.55 0.45 -4.98
N HIS A 11 5.84 1.50 -5.36
CA HIS A 11 6.43 2.80 -5.62
C HIS A 11 7.12 3.39 -4.36
N GLY A 12 6.61 3.08 -3.17
CA GLY A 12 7.21 3.50 -1.91
C GLY A 12 8.36 2.62 -1.42
N THR A 13 8.44 1.38 -1.94
CA THR A 13 9.19 0.29 -1.30
C THR A 13 9.88 -0.64 -2.33
N PRO A 14 10.67 -0.09 -3.28
CA PRO A 14 11.18 -0.87 -4.42
C PRO A 14 12.09 -2.03 -4.04
N ASP A 15 12.77 -1.95 -2.90
CA ASP A 15 13.78 -2.93 -2.46
C ASP A 15 13.22 -4.00 -1.51
N CYS A 16 11.90 -4.01 -1.26
CA CYS A 16 11.27 -4.95 -0.32
C CYS A 16 10.32 -5.91 -1.04
N LEU A 17 10.26 -7.14 -0.55
CA LEU A 17 9.20 -8.07 -0.93
C LEU A 17 7.91 -7.66 -0.21
N LEU A 18 6.83 -7.50 -0.96
CA LEU A 18 5.52 -7.13 -0.42
C LEU A 18 4.59 -8.34 -0.33
N ARG A 19 4.02 -8.58 0.85
CA ARG A 19 2.95 -9.56 1.05
C ARG A 19 1.70 -8.86 1.56
N GLN A 20 0.58 -9.04 0.86
CA GLN A 20 -0.69 -8.46 1.27
C GLN A 20 -1.14 -9.07 2.60
N LEU A 21 -1.52 -8.20 3.54
CA LEU A 21 -2.19 -8.59 4.77
C LEU A 21 -3.67 -8.76 4.45
N GLN A 22 -4.22 -9.93 4.76
CA GLN A 22 -5.66 -10.11 4.65
C GLN A 22 -6.34 -9.27 5.74
N PRO A 23 -7.41 -8.53 5.41
CA PRO A 23 -8.22 -7.91 6.43
C PRO A 23 -8.74 -9.02 7.36
N GLU A 24 -8.65 -8.78 8.67
CA GLU A 24 -9.32 -9.65 9.66
C GLU A 24 -10.78 -9.80 9.25
N PRO A 25 -11.32 -11.02 9.15
CA PRO A 25 -12.71 -11.26 8.79
C PRO A 25 -13.61 -10.83 9.95
N ASP A 26 -13.81 -9.53 10.09
CA ASP A 26 -14.85 -8.98 10.93
C ASP A 26 -16.16 -9.19 10.16
N GLY A 27 -16.97 -10.16 10.58
CA GLY A 27 -18.11 -10.73 9.84
C GLY A 27 -19.22 -9.75 9.42
N ALA A 28 -19.03 -8.45 9.66
CA ALA A 28 -19.91 -7.36 9.27
C ALA A 28 -19.31 -6.40 8.21
N ARG A 29 -18.03 -6.55 7.82
CA ARG A 29 -17.40 -5.68 6.82
C ARG A 29 -17.45 -6.29 5.43
N THR A 30 -18.08 -5.58 4.50
CA THR A 30 -17.90 -5.78 3.07
C THR A 30 -16.40 -5.68 2.72
N PRO A 31 -15.87 -6.50 1.81
CA PRO A 31 -14.51 -6.35 1.31
C PRO A 31 -14.33 -4.95 0.71
N ASP A 32 -13.42 -4.16 1.27
CA ASP A 32 -13.06 -2.86 0.73
C ASP A 32 -11.89 -3.03 -0.25
N ASP A 33 -12.20 -3.13 -1.54
CA ASP A 33 -11.20 -3.25 -2.61
C ASP A 33 -10.47 -1.94 -2.93
N THR A 34 -10.80 -0.85 -2.22
CA THR A 34 -10.18 0.47 -2.38
C THR A 34 -9.00 0.68 -1.43
N ARG A 35 -8.79 -0.22 -0.47
CA ARG A 35 -7.71 -0.13 0.53
C ARG A 35 -7.01 -1.46 0.70
N ALA A 36 -5.69 -1.41 0.88
CA ALA A 36 -4.90 -2.60 1.16
C ALA A 36 -3.73 -2.28 2.08
N ALA A 37 -3.37 -3.25 2.90
CA ALA A 37 -2.17 -3.22 3.71
C ALA A 37 -1.23 -4.35 3.28
N PHE A 38 0.08 -4.08 3.31
CA PHE A 38 1.11 -5.04 2.98
C PHE A 38 2.18 -5.01 4.07
N VAL A 39 2.76 -6.17 4.36
CA VAL A 39 4.01 -6.26 5.11
C VAL A 39 5.17 -6.17 4.12
N MET A 40 6.18 -5.37 4.47
CA MET A 40 7.46 -5.30 3.78
C MET A 40 8.40 -6.34 4.41
N LEU A 41 8.97 -7.18 3.57
CA LEU A 41 9.93 -8.20 3.98
C LEU A 41 11.29 -7.92 3.34
N THR A 42 12.36 -8.09 4.10
CA THR A 42 13.73 -8.14 3.59
C THR A 42 13.93 -9.38 2.72
N GLU A 43 15.04 -9.47 2.00
CA GLU A 43 15.40 -10.69 1.25
C GLU A 43 15.54 -11.92 2.15
N GLU A 44 15.91 -11.70 3.42
CA GLU A 44 16.03 -12.75 4.45
C GLU A 44 14.67 -13.14 5.06
N GLY A 45 13.59 -12.46 4.69
CA GLY A 45 12.23 -12.72 5.16
C GLY A 45 11.87 -12.05 6.48
N GLU A 46 12.71 -11.13 6.98
CA GLU A 46 12.45 -10.34 8.18
C GLU A 46 11.48 -9.19 7.88
N ILE A 47 10.72 -8.75 8.89
CA ILE A 47 9.78 -7.63 8.73
C ILE A 47 10.57 -6.31 8.71
N ALA A 48 10.63 -5.66 7.56
CA ALA A 48 11.21 -4.32 7.43
C ALA A 48 10.19 -3.20 7.79
N GLY A 49 8.90 -3.54 7.82
CA GLY A 49 7.83 -2.62 8.16
C GLY A 49 6.54 -2.91 7.39
N TYR A 50 5.75 -1.87 7.18
CA TYR A 50 4.40 -2.00 6.60
C TYR A 50 4.10 -0.88 5.61
N VAL A 51 3.24 -1.14 4.64
CA VAL A 51 2.70 -0.11 3.76
C VAL A 51 1.19 -0.25 3.66
N ARG A 52 0.49 0.88 3.84
CA ARG A 52 -0.96 0.98 3.66
C ARG A 52 -1.22 1.82 2.44
N THR A 53 -2.18 1.39 1.62
CA THR A 53 -2.55 2.02 0.36
C THR A 53 -4.03 2.28 0.31
N TRP A 54 -4.42 3.31 -0.42
CA TRP A 54 -5.81 3.63 -0.67
C TRP A 54 -6.00 4.18 -2.08
N GLN A 55 -7.24 4.09 -2.54
CA GLN A 55 -7.76 4.68 -3.75
C GLN A 55 -9.12 5.29 -3.42
N GLU A 56 -9.31 6.56 -3.76
CA GLU A 56 -10.57 7.27 -3.57
C GLU A 56 -11.27 7.42 -4.93
N ALA A 57 -12.60 7.58 -4.89
CA ALA A 57 -13.43 7.66 -6.10
C ALA A 57 -13.20 8.93 -6.94
N ASP A 58 -12.58 9.95 -6.35
CA ASP A 58 -12.23 11.23 -6.99
C ASP A 58 -10.88 11.19 -7.72
N GLY A 59 -10.26 10.01 -7.84
CA GLY A 59 -9.01 9.79 -8.57
C GLY A 59 -7.75 10.03 -7.73
N TYR A 60 -7.88 10.34 -6.44
CA TYR A 60 -6.71 10.36 -5.56
C TYR A 60 -6.38 8.95 -5.09
N THR A 61 -5.10 8.61 -5.13
CA THR A 61 -4.55 7.37 -4.60
C THR A 61 -3.35 7.68 -3.72
N GLY A 62 -2.88 6.74 -2.93
CA GLY A 62 -1.68 6.99 -2.15
C GLY A 62 -1.23 5.85 -1.29
N TYR A 63 -0.11 6.09 -0.61
CA TYR A 63 0.44 5.17 0.37
C TYR A 63 1.01 5.91 1.58
N VAL A 64 1.06 5.18 2.70
CA VAL A 64 1.88 5.50 3.87
C VAL A 64 2.72 4.28 4.20
N GLN A 65 4.03 4.49 4.32
CA GLN A 65 5.01 3.51 4.72
C GLN A 65 5.38 3.72 6.19
N PHE A 66 5.42 2.63 6.92
CA PHE A 66 5.80 2.56 8.32
C PHE A 66 7.04 1.68 8.47
N ASP A 67 7.90 2.00 9.42
CA ASP A 67 8.90 1.04 9.91
C ASP A 67 8.25 -0.09 10.73
N GLU A 68 9.06 -1.03 11.20
CA GLU A 68 8.61 -2.16 12.01
C GLU A 68 8.02 -1.73 13.38
N GLN A 69 8.42 -0.58 13.92
CA GLN A 69 7.89 -0.01 15.16
C GLN A 69 6.58 0.78 14.94
N GLY A 70 6.18 0.99 13.69
CA GLY A 70 4.97 1.72 13.32
C GLY A 70 5.15 3.23 13.17
N ASN A 71 6.38 3.74 13.13
CA ASN A 71 6.62 5.14 12.81
C ASN A 71 6.52 5.36 11.30
N ILE A 72 5.99 6.52 10.90
CA ILE A 72 5.88 6.89 9.48
C ILE A 72 7.28 7.20 8.94
N GLN A 73 7.70 6.47 7.92
CA GLN A 73 8.97 6.68 7.23
C GLN A 73 8.77 7.50 5.95
N ASN A 74 7.65 7.30 5.25
CA ASN A 74 7.35 7.97 3.99
C ASN A 74 5.85 7.93 3.70
N TRP A 75 5.36 8.88 2.92
CA TRP A 75 3.99 8.86 2.40
C TRP A 75 3.88 9.71 1.15
N LYS A 76 2.98 9.33 0.25
CA LYS A 76 2.65 10.14 -0.94
C LYS A 76 1.17 10.01 -1.27
N VAL A 77 0.64 11.12 -1.77
CA VAL A 77 -0.65 11.18 -2.47
C VAL A 77 -0.34 11.34 -3.96
N LEU A 78 -0.99 10.53 -4.78
CA LEU A 78 -0.91 10.52 -6.23
C LEU A 78 -2.29 10.92 -6.74
N GLN A 79 -2.36 11.77 -7.75
CA GLN A 79 -3.60 12.11 -8.43
C GLN A 79 -3.61 11.40 -9.79
N ASP A 80 -4.72 10.74 -10.13
CA ASP A 80 -4.96 10.28 -11.50
C ASP A 80 -4.88 11.50 -12.43
N GLY A 81 -3.79 11.54 -13.20
CA GLY A 81 -3.40 12.74 -13.96
C GLY A 81 -1.91 12.84 -14.31
N PHE A 82 -1.02 12.05 -13.71
CA PHE A 82 0.40 11.96 -14.16
C PHE A 82 0.60 11.13 -15.44
N GLN A 83 -0.43 11.05 -16.29
CA GLN A 83 -0.32 10.62 -17.69
C GLN A 83 -0.85 11.73 -18.62
N SER A 84 -0.05 12.78 -18.86
CA SER A 84 0.07 13.46 -20.16
C SER A 84 0.94 14.71 -20.06
N LEU A 85 2.25 14.52 -20.16
CA LEU A 85 3.12 15.44 -20.90
C LEU A 85 4.08 14.56 -21.71
N ARG A 86 3.56 14.01 -22.82
CA ARG A 86 4.37 13.63 -23.97
C ARG A 86 4.33 14.77 -24.98
#